data_AF-A0A1Q7YFV9-F1
#
_entry.id   AF-A0A1Q7YFV9-F1
#
_cell.length_a   1.000
_cell.length_b   1.000
_cell.length_c   1.000
_cell.angle_alpha   90.00
_cell.angle_beta   90.00
_cell.angle_gamma   90.00
#
_symmetry.space_group_name_H-M   'P 1'
#
loop_
_entity.id
_entity.type
_entity.pdbx_description
1 polymer ?
#
loop_
_entity_poly.entity_id
_entity_poly.type
_entity_poly.pdbx_seq_one_letter_code
_entity_poly.pdbx_strand_id
1 'polypeptide(L)'
;MADTNGSGSIVLLDVVGSDKVSQAFKDKVVQIASDLGTNPNFLMAVMSFESGGTFSPSVKNAAGSGAVGLIQFMPPTAKGLGTSTAALAQMTAEEQLDFVAKHLKPFKNRLKTIEDAYMAVLMPSAIGKGSNHVLFRKPSKAFTQNRGLDVDKDGVITVGEAADRVRKRLGDASTGTATGEILRRGMKGPEVGRLQDELIDLGYMTTAQKQSGVDNFGPITEGALKHFQADNHLDANGTFDLPTQSAIRQINEGVKQGSTGPVVQGLQDRLVAVGGMTIAQVSTGIGTFGLQTEGALKAFQMQHGMNPPSGILTDETYKALLLAAPDAIHKPELSSSTSIDVVLPDSGIGYKTYNREPGGADQIGRASTIRNVQHLGELWNAIHPDIVVAIGDISRKGGGPFPPHKTHKDGLDVDMRPLTNNGVNEATQVGAGNFSHGRTRELILLIRNNFQIEVIFFNDPLTITEGLTKHAAGHGNHVHVRFKA
;
A
#
# COMPACT_ATOMS: atom_id res chain seq x y z
N MET A 1 13.73 13.15 -27.56
CA MET A 1 14.44 12.41 -26.51
C MET A 1 13.41 12.13 -25.44
N ALA A 2 13.07 10.87 -25.23
CA ALA A 2 12.00 10.47 -24.32
C ALA A 2 12.63 10.22 -22.95
N ASP A 3 12.26 11.03 -21.96
CA ASP A 3 12.59 10.78 -20.56
C ASP A 3 11.41 10.05 -19.92
N THR A 4 11.64 8.78 -19.58
CA THR A 4 10.79 7.95 -18.71
C THR A 4 11.44 7.92 -17.35
N ASN A 5 10.84 8.50 -16.32
CA ASN A 5 11.14 8.13 -14.94
C ASN A 5 9.96 8.46 -14.01
N GLY A 6 9.09 7.45 -13.87
CA GLY A 6 8.19 7.28 -12.74
C GLY A 6 8.32 5.84 -12.27
N SER A 7 9.20 5.58 -11.31
CA SER A 7 9.23 4.32 -10.56
C SER A 7 9.52 4.64 -9.09
N GLY A 8 8.54 4.42 -8.21
CA GLY A 8 8.84 4.27 -6.79
C GLY A 8 9.78 3.09 -6.62
N SER A 9 10.93 3.29 -5.98
CA SER A 9 11.92 2.24 -5.78
C SER A 9 11.34 1.14 -4.88
N ILE A 10 11.15 -0.06 -5.44
CA ILE A 10 10.86 -1.28 -4.66
C ILE A 10 12.10 -1.59 -3.80
N VAL A 11 11.92 -1.64 -2.48
CA VAL A 11 12.99 -2.01 -1.54
C VAL A 11 13.28 -3.51 -1.63
N LEU A 12 14.57 -3.88 -1.68
CA LEU A 12 15.02 -5.26 -1.59
C LEU A 12 14.87 -5.79 -0.16
N LEU A 13 14.17 -6.91 -0.02
CA LEU A 13 13.98 -7.64 1.24
C LEU A 13 15.23 -8.43 1.61
N ASP A 14 15.39 -8.70 2.90
CA ASP A 14 16.44 -9.60 3.41
C ASP A 14 16.05 -11.07 3.20
N VAL A 15 16.22 -11.53 1.96
CA VAL A 15 16.00 -12.92 1.56
C VAL A 15 17.10 -13.81 2.16
N VAL A 16 16.78 -15.05 2.54
CA VAL A 16 17.76 -16.02 3.05
C VAL A 16 18.99 -16.09 2.15
N GLY A 17 20.16 -15.71 2.67
CA GLY A 17 21.43 -15.68 1.93
C GLY A 17 21.75 -14.38 1.20
N SER A 18 20.91 -13.34 1.30
CA SER A 18 21.12 -12.03 0.67
C SER A 18 22.31 -11.26 1.25
N ASP A 19 22.78 -11.66 2.43
CA ASP A 19 24.01 -11.22 3.09
C ASP A 19 25.27 -11.71 2.37
N LYS A 20 25.16 -12.77 1.54
CA LYS A 20 26.29 -13.40 0.84
C LYS A 20 26.57 -12.80 -0.54
N VAL A 21 25.74 -11.87 -1.00
CA VAL A 21 25.89 -11.23 -2.32
C VAL A 21 26.31 -9.77 -2.19
N SER A 22 27.07 -9.30 -3.17
CA SER A 22 27.55 -7.92 -3.20
C SER A 22 26.40 -6.92 -3.43
N GLN A 23 26.64 -5.64 -3.14
CA GLN A 23 25.70 -4.58 -3.53
C GLN A 23 25.52 -4.51 -5.05
N ALA A 24 26.59 -4.72 -5.82
CA ALA A 24 26.53 -4.75 -7.28
C ALA A 24 25.60 -5.86 -7.81
N PHE A 25 25.61 -7.02 -7.16
CA PHE A 25 24.65 -8.10 -7.46
C PHE A 25 23.21 -7.63 -7.21
N LYS A 26 22.94 -7.03 -6.03
CA LYS A 26 21.61 -6.52 -5.65
C LYS A 26 21.10 -5.47 -6.63
N ASP A 27 21.93 -4.49 -6.97
CA ASP A 27 21.58 -3.42 -7.92
C ASP A 27 21.28 -4.00 -9.32
N LYS A 28 22.07 -4.98 -9.76
CA LYS A 28 21.85 -5.68 -11.03
C LYS A 28 20.53 -6.46 -11.02
N VAL A 29 20.15 -7.08 -9.91
CA VAL A 29 18.83 -7.74 -9.78
C VAL A 29 17.69 -6.73 -9.86
N VAL A 30 17.80 -5.56 -9.22
CA VAL A 30 16.81 -4.48 -9.32
C VAL A 30 16.67 -4.02 -10.77
N GLN A 31 17.79 -3.81 -11.47
CA GLN A 31 17.76 -3.43 -12.88
C GLN A 31 17.09 -4.48 -13.75
N ILE A 32 17.46 -5.76 -13.60
CA ILE A 32 16.86 -6.87 -14.34
C ILE A 32 15.36 -6.95 -14.07
N ALA A 33 14.94 -6.78 -12.81
CA ALA A 33 13.55 -6.82 -12.42
C ALA A 33 12.74 -5.67 -13.05
N SER A 34 13.30 -4.46 -13.07
CA SER A 34 12.74 -3.30 -13.76
C SER A 34 12.58 -3.58 -15.27
N ASP A 35 13.64 -4.08 -15.92
CA ASP A 35 13.62 -4.39 -17.36
C ASP A 35 12.58 -5.46 -17.73
N LEU A 36 12.35 -6.41 -16.81
CA LEU A 36 11.38 -7.49 -16.96
C LEU A 36 9.97 -7.11 -16.50
N GLY A 37 9.77 -5.99 -15.81
CA GLY A 37 8.49 -5.60 -15.21
C GLY A 37 8.00 -6.58 -14.13
N THR A 38 8.92 -7.01 -13.24
CA THR A 38 8.69 -7.93 -12.11
C THR A 38 9.22 -7.34 -10.80
N ASN A 39 8.83 -7.93 -9.67
CA ASN A 39 9.39 -7.57 -8.37
C ASN A 39 10.80 -8.19 -8.19
N PRO A 40 11.84 -7.41 -7.85
CA PRO A 40 13.20 -7.92 -7.64
C PRO A 40 13.29 -8.95 -6.49
N ASN A 41 12.41 -8.87 -5.49
CA ASN A 41 12.38 -9.81 -4.38
C ASN A 41 11.97 -11.22 -4.82
N PHE A 42 11.16 -11.36 -5.88
CA PHE A 42 10.83 -12.67 -6.44
C PHE A 42 12.05 -13.33 -7.08
N LEU A 43 12.87 -12.55 -7.79
CA LEU A 43 14.11 -13.06 -8.38
C LEU A 43 15.11 -13.47 -7.30
N MET A 44 15.26 -12.66 -6.25
CA MET A 44 16.08 -12.99 -5.09
C MET A 44 15.63 -14.28 -4.41
N ALA A 45 14.33 -14.45 -4.18
CA ALA A 45 13.77 -15.64 -3.53
C ALA A 45 13.96 -16.92 -4.37
N VAL A 46 13.73 -16.84 -5.68
CA VAL A 46 13.98 -17.96 -6.61
C VAL A 46 15.46 -18.33 -6.58
N MET A 47 16.36 -17.35 -6.67
CA MET A 47 17.79 -17.64 -6.64
C MET A 47 18.27 -18.20 -5.30
N SER A 48 17.74 -17.68 -4.19
CA SER A 48 17.97 -18.25 -2.86
C SER A 48 17.50 -19.70 -2.80
N PHE A 49 16.32 -20.03 -3.32
CA PHE A 49 15.83 -21.39 -3.29
C PHE A 49 16.69 -22.35 -4.13
N GLU A 50 16.95 -22.00 -5.38
CA GLU A 50 17.66 -22.82 -6.37
C GLU A 50 19.13 -23.04 -6.02
N SER A 51 19.77 -22.06 -5.37
CA SER A 51 21.16 -22.14 -4.92
C SER A 51 21.32 -22.61 -3.47
N GLY A 52 20.22 -22.96 -2.79
CA GLY A 52 20.25 -23.34 -1.37
C GLY A 52 20.66 -22.19 -0.43
N GLY A 53 20.44 -20.94 -0.82
CA GLY A 53 20.74 -19.73 -0.04
C GLY A 53 22.22 -19.34 -0.10
N THR A 54 22.95 -19.81 -1.11
CA THR A 54 24.36 -19.48 -1.32
C THR A 54 24.57 -18.41 -2.37
N PHE A 55 23.61 -18.25 -3.30
CA PHE A 55 23.75 -17.45 -4.52
C PHE A 55 25.00 -17.81 -5.33
N SER A 56 25.50 -19.04 -5.18
CA SER A 56 26.70 -19.48 -5.86
C SER A 56 26.37 -19.94 -7.29
N PRO A 57 27.14 -19.49 -8.29
CA PRO A 57 26.97 -19.87 -9.68
C PRO A 57 27.35 -21.34 -9.96
N SER A 58 27.99 -22.04 -9.01
CA SER A 58 28.51 -23.39 -9.17
C SER A 58 27.71 -24.48 -8.45
N VAL A 59 26.62 -24.13 -7.76
CA VAL A 59 25.76 -25.11 -7.05
C VAL A 59 25.20 -26.11 -8.04
N LYS A 60 25.52 -27.39 -7.86
CA LYS A 60 25.02 -28.48 -8.70
C LYS A 60 23.74 -29.07 -8.13
N ASN A 61 22.82 -29.43 -9.01
CA ASN A 61 21.61 -30.13 -8.61
C ASN A 61 21.93 -31.49 -7.95
N ALA A 62 21.34 -31.75 -6.80
CA ALA A 62 21.57 -32.98 -6.03
C ALA A 62 21.01 -34.25 -6.71
N ALA A 63 20.06 -34.13 -7.64
CA ALA A 63 19.47 -35.25 -8.37
C ALA A 63 20.24 -35.65 -9.64
N GLY A 64 21.40 -35.02 -9.91
CA GLY A 64 22.27 -35.39 -11.03
C GLY A 64 21.77 -34.95 -12.41
N SER A 65 20.85 -33.99 -12.49
CA SER A 65 20.32 -33.46 -13.76
C SER A 65 21.36 -32.70 -14.61
N GLY A 66 22.53 -32.39 -14.02
CA GLY A 66 23.55 -31.53 -14.62
C GLY A 66 23.23 -30.04 -14.53
N ALA A 67 22.13 -29.66 -13.87
CA ALA A 67 21.76 -28.27 -13.66
C ALA A 67 22.68 -27.56 -12.67
N VAL A 68 22.86 -26.24 -12.85
CA VAL A 68 23.84 -25.46 -12.10
C VAL A 68 23.44 -24.02 -11.82
N GLY A 69 23.90 -23.49 -10.70
CA GLY A 69 23.97 -22.06 -10.41
C GLY A 69 22.67 -21.43 -9.90
N LEU A 70 22.58 -20.11 -10.06
CA LEU A 70 21.60 -19.21 -9.45
C LEU A 70 20.16 -19.64 -9.67
N ILE A 71 19.81 -20.18 -10.83
CA ILE A 71 18.46 -20.68 -11.13
C ILE A 71 18.46 -22.14 -11.61
N GLN A 72 19.51 -22.91 -11.28
CA GLN A 72 19.71 -24.28 -11.75
C GLN A 72 19.52 -24.44 -13.27
N PHE A 73 20.36 -23.75 -14.06
CA PHE A 73 20.34 -23.84 -15.51
C PHE A 73 20.56 -25.28 -15.99
N MET A 74 19.55 -25.86 -16.64
CA MET A 74 19.65 -27.18 -17.26
C MET A 74 20.61 -27.17 -18.46
N PRO A 75 21.30 -28.28 -18.79
CA PRO A 75 22.22 -28.33 -19.94
C PRO A 75 21.63 -27.89 -21.28
N PRO A 76 20.38 -28.27 -21.67
CA PRO A 76 19.77 -27.76 -22.89
C PRO A 76 19.51 -26.25 -22.85
N THR A 77 19.09 -25.72 -21.69
CA THR A 77 18.88 -24.27 -21.49
C THR A 77 20.19 -23.50 -21.65
N ALA A 78 21.26 -23.96 -20.99
CA ALA A 78 22.59 -23.36 -21.11
C ALA A 78 23.07 -23.32 -22.57
N LYS A 79 22.89 -24.43 -23.31
CA LYS A 79 23.20 -24.50 -24.75
C LYS A 79 22.37 -23.51 -25.56
N GLY A 80 21.06 -23.40 -25.30
CA GLY A 80 20.16 -22.45 -25.96
C GLY A 80 20.54 -20.99 -25.70
N LEU A 81 21.15 -20.70 -24.56
CA LEU A 81 21.69 -19.38 -24.21
C LEU A 81 23.11 -19.13 -24.75
N GLY A 82 23.65 -20.05 -25.56
CA GLY A 82 24.98 -19.93 -26.17
C GLY A 82 26.14 -20.23 -25.21
N THR A 83 25.91 -21.03 -24.17
CA THR A 83 26.93 -21.40 -23.17
C THR A 83 26.82 -22.89 -22.77
N SER A 84 27.50 -23.29 -21.70
CA SER A 84 27.39 -24.63 -21.11
C SER A 84 27.25 -24.54 -19.59
N THR A 85 26.75 -25.58 -18.94
CA THR A 85 26.68 -25.63 -17.47
C THR A 85 28.08 -25.61 -16.85
N ALA A 86 29.09 -26.18 -17.51
CA ALA A 86 30.48 -26.08 -17.09
C ALA A 86 30.98 -24.63 -17.09
N ALA A 87 30.70 -23.86 -18.15
CA ALA A 87 31.09 -22.45 -18.25
C ALA A 87 30.30 -21.57 -17.26
N LEU A 88 28.98 -21.79 -17.13
CA LEU A 88 28.15 -21.08 -16.14
C LEU A 88 28.67 -21.28 -14.72
N ALA A 89 29.14 -22.49 -14.38
CA ALA A 89 29.69 -22.80 -13.06
C ALA A 89 30.99 -22.06 -12.72
N GLN A 90 31.71 -21.54 -13.72
CA GLN A 90 32.98 -20.82 -13.54
C GLN A 90 32.80 -19.30 -13.52
N MET A 91 31.58 -18.79 -13.75
CA MET A 91 31.29 -17.37 -13.69
C MET A 91 31.27 -16.87 -12.24
N THR A 92 31.38 -15.56 -12.08
CA THR A 92 30.91 -14.86 -10.88
C THR A 92 29.38 -14.88 -10.82
N ALA A 93 28.80 -14.60 -9.64
CA ALA A 93 27.35 -14.52 -9.49
C ALA A 93 26.77 -13.38 -10.37
N GLU A 94 27.48 -12.24 -10.43
CA GLU A 94 27.13 -11.07 -11.21
C GLU A 94 27.17 -11.33 -12.73
N GLU A 95 28.16 -12.06 -13.24
CA GLU A 95 28.19 -12.49 -14.64
C GLU A 95 27.05 -13.47 -14.95
N GLN A 96 26.77 -14.40 -14.04
CA GLN A 96 25.70 -15.37 -14.25
C GLN A 96 24.31 -14.71 -14.26
N LEU A 97 24.12 -13.55 -13.60
CA LEU A 97 22.89 -12.76 -13.70
C LEU A 97 22.56 -12.30 -15.13
N ASP A 98 23.56 -12.11 -16.01
CA ASP A 98 23.28 -11.79 -17.42
C ASP A 98 22.57 -12.95 -18.13
N PHE A 99 22.89 -14.19 -17.75
CA PHE A 99 22.22 -15.37 -18.25
C PHE A 99 20.86 -15.57 -17.61
N VAL A 100 20.67 -15.18 -16.34
CA VAL A 100 19.36 -15.14 -15.69
C VAL A 100 18.44 -14.16 -16.44
N ALA A 101 18.93 -12.95 -16.72
CA ALA A 101 18.20 -11.95 -17.49
C ALA A 101 17.83 -12.45 -18.89
N LYS A 102 18.78 -13.07 -19.63
CA LYS A 102 18.53 -13.66 -20.95
C LYS A 102 17.47 -14.77 -20.91
N HIS A 103 17.54 -15.65 -19.90
CA HIS A 103 16.59 -16.75 -19.71
C HIS A 103 15.18 -16.24 -19.41
N LEU A 104 15.05 -15.19 -18.60
CA LEU A 104 13.75 -14.65 -18.18
C LEU A 104 13.15 -13.63 -19.16
N LYS A 105 13.95 -13.06 -20.08
CA LYS A 105 13.52 -12.08 -21.08
C LYS A 105 12.27 -12.47 -21.88
N PRO A 106 12.06 -13.73 -22.31
CA PRO A 106 10.83 -14.14 -23.00
C PRO A 106 9.56 -13.99 -22.15
N PHE A 107 9.68 -13.83 -20.83
CA PHE A 107 8.56 -13.69 -19.89
C PHE A 107 8.36 -12.27 -19.37
N LYS A 108 8.97 -11.26 -20.01
CA LYS A 108 8.78 -9.85 -19.66
C LYS A 108 7.29 -9.51 -19.50
N ASN A 109 6.98 -8.79 -18.42
CA ASN A 109 5.64 -8.41 -17.97
C ASN A 109 4.69 -9.57 -17.61
N ARG A 110 5.17 -10.82 -17.53
CA ARG A 110 4.35 -12.00 -17.16
C ARG A 110 4.67 -12.57 -15.79
N LEU A 111 5.73 -12.10 -15.15
CA LEU A 111 6.18 -12.57 -13.83
C LEU A 111 5.51 -11.70 -12.75
N LYS A 112 4.20 -11.86 -12.55
CA LYS A 112 3.41 -10.96 -11.68
C LYS A 112 3.42 -11.41 -10.23
N THR A 113 3.62 -12.69 -9.98
CA THR A 113 3.77 -13.24 -8.62
C THR A 113 5.09 -14.01 -8.46
N ILE A 114 5.40 -14.40 -7.23
CA ILE A 114 6.56 -15.26 -6.94
C ILE A 114 6.40 -16.66 -7.55
N GLU A 115 5.17 -17.16 -7.65
CA GLU A 115 4.83 -18.38 -8.38
C GLU A 115 5.18 -18.23 -9.86
N ASP A 116 4.79 -17.13 -10.51
CA ASP A 116 5.10 -16.90 -11.92
C ASP A 116 6.63 -16.84 -12.15
N ALA A 117 7.34 -16.13 -11.27
CA ALA A 117 8.80 -16.05 -11.32
C ALA A 117 9.45 -17.43 -11.16
N TYR A 118 8.94 -18.26 -10.24
CA TYR A 118 9.44 -19.62 -10.08
C TYR A 118 9.05 -20.54 -11.24
N MET A 119 7.85 -20.40 -11.80
CA MET A 119 7.43 -21.19 -12.97
C MET A 119 8.28 -20.88 -14.20
N ALA A 120 8.83 -19.68 -14.34
CA ALA A 120 9.81 -19.39 -15.39
C ALA A 120 11.10 -20.23 -15.31
N VAL A 121 11.39 -20.80 -14.13
CA VAL A 121 12.50 -21.73 -13.90
C VAL A 121 12.03 -23.18 -13.97
N LEU A 122 10.96 -23.53 -13.25
CA LEU A 122 10.50 -24.91 -13.11
C LEU A 122 9.71 -25.41 -14.33
N MET A 123 8.71 -24.64 -14.77
CA MET A 123 7.79 -25.06 -15.84
C MET A 123 7.11 -23.85 -16.50
N PRO A 124 7.73 -23.21 -17.51
CA PRO A 124 7.27 -21.92 -18.04
C PRO A 124 5.84 -21.91 -18.61
N SER A 125 5.31 -23.06 -19.01
CA SER A 125 3.93 -23.19 -19.48
C SER A 125 2.88 -22.93 -18.39
N ALA A 126 3.27 -22.96 -17.11
CA ALA A 126 2.40 -22.69 -15.96
C ALA A 126 2.39 -21.22 -15.50
N ILE A 127 3.18 -20.34 -16.11
CA ILE A 127 3.16 -18.90 -15.81
C ILE A 127 1.74 -18.35 -16.06
N GLY A 128 1.17 -17.66 -15.07
CA GLY A 128 -0.15 -17.06 -15.09
C GLY A 128 -1.31 -18.07 -14.94
N LYS A 129 -1.04 -19.35 -14.65
CA LYS A 129 -2.08 -20.37 -14.46
C LYS A 129 -2.68 -20.39 -13.04
N GLY A 130 -2.09 -19.65 -12.11
CA GLY A 130 -2.53 -19.57 -10.72
C GLY A 130 -2.07 -20.74 -9.85
N SER A 131 -2.08 -20.54 -8.53
CA SER A 131 -1.51 -21.46 -7.54
C SER A 131 -2.11 -22.87 -7.56
N ASN A 132 -3.39 -23.01 -7.91
CA ASN A 132 -4.08 -24.31 -7.94
C ASN A 132 -3.82 -25.12 -9.23
N HIS A 133 -3.06 -24.58 -10.19
CA HIS A 133 -2.75 -25.31 -11.40
C HIS A 133 -1.85 -26.51 -11.11
N VAL A 134 -2.28 -27.69 -11.55
CA VAL A 134 -1.54 -28.94 -11.36
C VAL A 134 -0.35 -29.00 -12.32
N LEU A 135 0.85 -29.12 -11.75
CA LEU A 135 2.11 -29.33 -12.47
C LEU A 135 2.35 -30.81 -12.74
N PHE A 136 2.29 -31.62 -11.67
CA PHE A 136 2.62 -33.04 -11.72
C PHE A 136 1.61 -33.84 -10.90
N ARG A 137 1.39 -35.10 -11.28
CA ARG A 137 0.50 -36.02 -10.57
C ARG A 137 1.11 -37.42 -10.52
N LYS A 138 0.90 -38.15 -9.43
CA LYS A 138 1.20 -39.58 -9.36
C LYS A 138 0.41 -40.33 -10.45
N PRO A 139 1.00 -41.35 -11.09
CA PRO A 139 2.33 -41.93 -10.85
C PRO A 139 3.42 -41.41 -11.83
N SER A 140 3.31 -40.19 -12.36
CA SER A 140 4.23 -39.72 -13.42
C SER A 140 5.70 -39.64 -12.96
N LYS A 141 6.64 -39.89 -13.89
CA LYS A 141 8.09 -39.70 -13.65
C LYS A 141 8.41 -38.27 -13.20
N ALA A 142 7.73 -37.28 -13.79
CA ALA A 142 7.90 -35.87 -13.43
C ALA A 142 7.48 -35.60 -11.98
N PHE A 143 6.39 -36.22 -11.52
CA PHE A 143 6.02 -36.20 -10.10
C PHE A 143 7.11 -36.85 -9.24
N THR A 144 7.59 -38.04 -9.59
CA THR A 144 8.62 -38.75 -8.79
C THR A 144 9.89 -37.92 -8.61
N GLN A 145 10.32 -37.21 -9.66
CA GLN A 145 11.50 -36.34 -9.63
C GLN A 145 11.27 -35.07 -8.80
N ASN A 146 10.05 -34.55 -8.79
CA ASN A 146 9.68 -33.33 -8.08
C ASN A 146 8.94 -33.59 -6.76
N ARG A 147 8.92 -34.83 -6.26
CA ARG A 147 8.13 -35.24 -5.08
C ARG A 147 8.37 -34.43 -3.81
N GLY A 148 9.52 -33.75 -3.72
CA GLY A 148 9.83 -32.86 -2.60
C GLY A 148 9.00 -31.57 -2.59
N LEU A 149 8.30 -31.27 -3.68
CA LEU A 149 7.39 -30.13 -3.83
C LEU A 149 5.94 -30.47 -3.46
N ASP A 150 5.59 -31.74 -3.27
CA ASP A 150 4.27 -32.18 -2.79
C ASP A 150 4.23 -31.97 -1.26
N VAL A 151 3.62 -30.86 -0.83
CA VAL A 151 3.71 -30.39 0.57
C VAL A 151 2.72 -31.13 1.45
N ASP A 152 1.49 -31.32 0.96
CA ASP A 152 0.41 -31.98 1.70
C ASP A 152 0.39 -33.52 1.51
N LYS A 153 1.20 -34.03 0.57
CA LYS A 153 1.38 -35.45 0.25
C LYS A 153 0.18 -36.10 -0.42
N ASP A 154 -0.72 -35.32 -1.03
CA ASP A 154 -1.91 -35.83 -1.71
C ASP A 154 -1.60 -36.57 -3.04
N GLY A 155 -0.35 -36.47 -3.53
CA GLY A 155 0.06 -37.07 -4.80
C GLY A 155 -0.17 -36.22 -6.04
N VAL A 156 -0.43 -34.93 -5.84
CA VAL A 156 -0.51 -33.86 -6.81
C VAL A 156 0.55 -32.83 -6.42
N ILE A 157 1.15 -32.16 -7.40
CA ILE A 157 1.99 -30.98 -7.15
C ILE A 157 1.37 -29.86 -7.93
N THR A 158 0.92 -28.83 -7.23
CA THR A 158 0.39 -27.60 -7.81
C THR A 158 1.47 -26.52 -7.92
N VAL A 159 1.17 -25.45 -8.67
CA VAL A 159 2.02 -24.24 -8.74
C VAL A 159 2.28 -23.67 -7.34
N GLY A 160 1.25 -23.61 -6.50
CA GLY A 160 1.31 -23.03 -5.16
C GLY A 160 2.19 -23.82 -4.21
N GLU A 161 2.11 -25.15 -4.26
CA GLU A 161 2.97 -26.05 -3.48
C GLU A 161 4.41 -25.99 -3.95
N ALA A 162 4.62 -26.00 -5.27
CA ALA A 162 5.95 -25.88 -5.85
C ALA A 162 6.65 -24.59 -5.41
N ALA A 163 5.92 -23.46 -5.39
CA ALA A 163 6.45 -22.17 -4.96
C ALA A 163 6.54 -22.00 -3.43
N ASP A 164 6.01 -22.92 -2.62
CA ASP A 164 5.92 -22.75 -1.17
C ASP A 164 7.27 -22.54 -0.49
N ARG A 165 8.26 -23.33 -0.89
CA ARG A 165 9.62 -23.21 -0.36
C ARG A 165 10.35 -21.97 -0.88
N VAL A 166 9.94 -21.44 -2.03
CA VAL A 166 10.47 -20.18 -2.59
C VAL A 166 9.90 -19.01 -1.80
N ARG A 167 8.58 -19.01 -1.50
CA ARG A 167 7.93 -18.01 -0.62
C ARG A 167 8.64 -17.90 0.73
N LYS A 168 8.96 -19.03 1.35
CA LYS A 168 9.70 -19.10 2.62
C LYS A 168 11.11 -18.49 2.58
N ARG A 169 11.69 -18.24 1.40
CA ARG A 169 13.00 -17.57 1.30
C ARG A 169 12.95 -16.09 1.61
N LEU A 170 11.77 -15.45 1.57
CA LEU A 170 11.61 -14.02 1.85
C LEU A 170 11.86 -13.63 3.33
N GLY A 171 12.25 -14.57 4.20
CA GLY A 171 12.63 -14.34 5.60
C GLY A 171 11.44 -14.17 6.55
N ASP A 172 11.70 -13.90 7.84
CA ASP A 172 10.69 -13.72 8.91
C ASP A 172 9.79 -12.48 8.72
N ALA A 173 9.98 -11.71 7.65
CA ALA A 173 8.93 -10.86 7.07
C ALA A 173 7.72 -11.67 6.55
N SER A 174 7.78 -13.01 6.62
CA SER A 174 6.75 -13.97 6.20
C SER A 174 6.28 -14.96 7.27
N THR A 175 6.70 -14.83 8.54
CA THR A 175 6.15 -15.69 9.62
C THR A 175 4.78 -15.22 10.07
N GLY A 176 3.80 -15.65 9.29
CA GLY A 176 2.37 -15.59 9.55
C GLY A 176 1.71 -16.13 8.29
N THR A 177 0.75 -17.00 8.41
CA THR A 177 0.06 -17.69 7.32
C THR A 177 -0.44 -16.72 6.23
N ALA A 178 0.17 -16.75 5.04
CA ALA A 178 -0.41 -16.21 3.81
C ALA A 178 0.05 -17.02 2.60
N THR A 179 -0.85 -17.86 2.09
CA THR A 179 -0.87 -18.14 0.64
C THR A 179 -1.08 -16.80 -0.06
N GLY A 180 -0.09 -16.35 -0.85
CA GLY A 180 -0.13 -15.11 -1.63
C GLY A 180 -1.15 -15.13 -2.78
N GLU A 181 -2.29 -15.79 -2.59
CA GLU A 181 -3.40 -15.76 -3.52
C GLU A 181 -4.24 -14.52 -3.24
N ILE A 182 -4.23 -13.60 -4.18
CA ILE A 182 -5.11 -12.42 -4.18
C ILE A 182 -6.56 -12.92 -4.31
N LEU A 183 -7.32 -12.93 -3.21
CA LEU A 183 -8.72 -13.34 -3.25
C LEU A 183 -9.60 -12.19 -3.73
N ARG A 184 -10.56 -12.47 -4.61
CA ARG A 184 -11.49 -11.47 -5.17
C ARG A 184 -12.84 -12.09 -5.49
N ARG A 185 -13.83 -11.23 -5.75
CA ARG A 185 -15.18 -11.67 -6.13
C ARG A 185 -15.13 -12.75 -7.22
N GLY A 186 -15.88 -13.83 -7.00
CA GLY A 186 -16.00 -14.97 -7.90
C GLY A 186 -15.06 -16.13 -7.57
N MET A 187 -14.07 -15.93 -6.71
CA MET A 187 -13.22 -17.02 -6.20
C MET A 187 -13.98 -17.87 -5.18
N LYS A 188 -13.56 -19.13 -5.05
CA LYS A 188 -14.17 -20.11 -4.17
C LYS A 188 -13.12 -21.07 -3.64
N GLY A 189 -13.24 -21.45 -2.38
CA GLY A 189 -12.34 -22.40 -1.75
C GLY A 189 -12.14 -22.15 -0.26
N PRO A 190 -11.45 -23.07 0.43
CA PRO A 190 -11.20 -22.97 1.86
C PRO A 190 -10.43 -21.71 2.26
N GLU A 191 -9.66 -21.11 1.35
CA GLU A 191 -8.99 -19.82 1.55
C GLU A 191 -9.98 -18.64 1.64
N VAL A 192 -11.07 -18.68 0.87
CA VAL A 192 -12.18 -17.73 1.03
C VAL A 192 -12.92 -17.97 2.34
N GLY A 193 -13.11 -19.24 2.70
CA GLY A 193 -13.70 -19.62 3.99
C GLY A 193 -12.94 -19.03 5.18
N ARG A 194 -11.60 -19.15 5.16
CA ARG A 194 -10.71 -18.54 6.17
C ARG A 194 -10.84 -17.01 6.18
N LEU A 195 -10.83 -16.34 5.03
CA LEU A 195 -11.05 -14.89 4.98
C LEU A 195 -12.41 -14.50 5.57
N GLN A 196 -13.46 -15.27 5.30
CA GLN A 196 -14.79 -15.03 5.88
C GLN A 196 -14.78 -15.19 7.40
N ASP A 197 -14.02 -16.16 7.95
CA ASP A 197 -13.84 -16.32 9.39
C ASP A 197 -13.09 -15.14 10.00
N GLU A 198 -11.97 -14.72 9.40
CA GLU A 198 -11.21 -13.53 9.84
C GLU A 198 -12.11 -12.27 9.84
N LEU A 199 -12.92 -12.08 8.80
CA LEU A 199 -13.86 -10.95 8.74
C LEU A 199 -14.99 -11.06 9.78
N ILE A 200 -15.37 -12.27 10.23
CA ILE A 200 -16.31 -12.46 11.36
C ILE A 200 -15.65 -12.12 12.69
N ASP A 201 -14.41 -12.55 12.88
CA ASP A 201 -13.63 -12.33 14.09
C ASP A 201 -13.29 -10.85 14.28
N LEU A 202 -13.07 -10.13 13.17
CA LEU A 202 -12.89 -8.67 13.17
C LEU A 202 -14.22 -7.88 13.21
N GLY A 203 -15.36 -8.53 13.03
CA GLY A 203 -16.70 -7.94 13.13
C GLY A 203 -17.29 -7.34 11.84
N TYR A 204 -16.66 -7.56 10.69
CA TYR A 204 -17.13 -7.12 9.37
C TYR A 204 -18.14 -8.07 8.71
N MET A 205 -18.26 -9.30 9.23
CA MET A 205 -19.22 -10.29 8.77
C MET A 205 -19.91 -10.98 9.96
N THR A 206 -21.12 -11.48 9.71
CA THR A 206 -21.84 -12.38 10.64
C THR A 206 -21.77 -13.82 10.15
N THR A 207 -21.95 -14.78 11.06
CA THR A 207 -22.05 -16.21 10.68
C THR A 207 -23.22 -16.45 9.71
N ALA A 208 -24.33 -15.73 9.85
CA ALA A 208 -25.46 -15.81 8.92
C ALA A 208 -25.09 -15.32 7.51
N GLN A 209 -24.32 -14.24 7.41
CA GLN A 209 -23.78 -13.75 6.14
C GLN A 209 -22.83 -14.76 5.50
N LYS A 210 -21.92 -15.38 6.28
CA LYS A 210 -21.08 -16.48 5.77
C LYS A 210 -21.91 -17.66 5.28
N GLN A 211 -22.97 -18.06 6.00
CA GLN A 211 -23.80 -19.21 5.63
C GLN A 211 -24.47 -19.06 4.26
N SER A 212 -24.77 -17.83 3.82
CA SER A 212 -25.34 -17.55 2.50
C SER A 212 -24.35 -17.77 1.32
N GLY A 213 -23.06 -17.95 1.62
CA GLY A 213 -22.01 -18.08 0.63
C GLY A 213 -20.73 -18.67 1.21
N VAL A 214 -20.82 -19.79 1.94
CA VAL A 214 -19.68 -20.46 2.58
C VAL A 214 -18.62 -20.78 1.52
N ASP A 215 -17.37 -20.41 1.79
CA ASP A 215 -16.23 -20.61 0.88
C ASP A 215 -16.39 -19.94 -0.49
N ASN A 216 -17.34 -19.03 -0.66
CA ASN A 216 -17.61 -18.31 -1.91
C ASN A 216 -17.38 -16.80 -1.73
N PHE A 217 -16.50 -16.21 -2.53
CA PHE A 217 -16.19 -14.79 -2.45
C PHE A 217 -17.26 -14.04 -3.24
N GLY A 218 -18.41 -13.85 -2.61
CA GLY A 218 -19.55 -13.14 -3.16
C GLY A 218 -19.54 -11.63 -2.86
N PRO A 219 -20.62 -10.92 -3.24
CA PRO A 219 -20.78 -9.49 -2.95
C PRO A 219 -20.71 -9.15 -1.47
N ILE A 220 -21.16 -10.06 -0.59
CA ILE A 220 -21.15 -9.87 0.87
C ILE A 220 -19.71 -9.88 1.40
N THR A 221 -18.90 -10.86 1.00
CA THR A 221 -17.47 -10.93 1.37
C THR A 221 -16.69 -9.74 0.83
N GLU A 222 -16.95 -9.31 -0.42
CA GLU A 222 -16.32 -8.10 -0.95
C GLU A 222 -16.71 -6.84 -0.19
N GLY A 223 -18.00 -6.66 0.12
CA GLY A 223 -18.48 -5.50 0.87
C GLY A 223 -17.85 -5.42 2.26
N ALA A 224 -17.79 -6.56 2.97
CA ALA A 224 -17.12 -6.66 4.25
C ALA A 224 -15.62 -6.35 4.16
N LEU A 225 -14.94 -6.86 3.12
CA LEU A 225 -13.52 -6.60 2.94
C LEU A 225 -13.23 -5.13 2.60
N LYS A 226 -14.05 -4.49 1.76
CA LYS A 226 -13.94 -3.05 1.47
C LYS A 226 -14.11 -2.21 2.72
N HIS A 227 -15.04 -2.59 3.58
CA HIS A 227 -15.27 -1.91 4.85
C HIS A 227 -14.05 -2.06 5.78
N PHE A 228 -13.50 -3.28 5.92
CA PHE A 228 -12.23 -3.50 6.63
C PHE A 228 -11.09 -2.65 6.06
N GLN A 229 -10.92 -2.63 4.73
CA GLN A 229 -9.87 -1.87 4.08
C GLN A 229 -10.00 -0.36 4.35
N ALA A 230 -11.20 0.18 4.19
CA ALA A 230 -11.47 1.60 4.46
C ALA A 230 -11.14 1.95 5.91
N ASP A 231 -11.58 1.10 6.84
CA ASP A 231 -11.36 1.28 8.28
C ASP A 231 -9.90 1.11 8.73
N ASN A 232 -9.02 0.67 7.85
CA ASN A 232 -7.60 0.59 8.12
C ASN A 232 -6.81 1.45 7.13
N HIS A 233 -7.42 2.48 6.52
CA HIS A 233 -6.73 3.40 5.60
C HIS A 233 -6.02 2.68 4.44
N LEU A 234 -6.58 1.56 3.99
CA LEU A 234 -6.13 0.83 2.81
C LEU A 234 -7.02 1.21 1.62
N ASP A 235 -6.54 0.90 0.41
CA ASP A 235 -7.38 0.97 -0.78
C ASP A 235 -8.57 0.01 -0.63
N ALA A 236 -9.79 0.56 -0.56
CA ALA A 236 -11.04 -0.20 -0.46
C ALA A 236 -11.45 -0.87 -1.79
N ASN A 237 -10.52 -1.62 -2.36
CA ASN A 237 -10.62 -2.26 -3.67
C ASN A 237 -11.39 -3.59 -3.64
N GLY A 238 -11.72 -4.11 -2.45
CA GLY A 238 -12.49 -5.34 -2.27
C GLY A 238 -11.73 -6.62 -2.60
N THR A 239 -10.40 -6.53 -2.65
CA THR A 239 -9.51 -7.61 -3.01
C THR A 239 -8.62 -7.93 -1.81
N PHE A 240 -8.51 -9.21 -1.45
CA PHE A 240 -7.62 -9.65 -0.37
C PHE A 240 -6.18 -9.74 -0.86
N ASP A 241 -5.62 -8.57 -1.17
CA ASP A 241 -4.26 -8.36 -1.66
C ASP A 241 -3.24 -8.23 -0.51
N LEU A 242 -1.97 -8.00 -0.86
CA LEU A 242 -0.88 -7.96 0.12
C LEU A 242 -1.09 -6.90 1.23
N PRO A 243 -1.44 -5.64 0.94
CA PRO A 243 -1.74 -4.66 2.00
C PRO A 243 -2.84 -5.14 2.96
N THR A 244 -3.91 -5.72 2.41
CA THR A 244 -5.04 -6.22 3.22
C THR A 244 -4.64 -7.44 4.06
N GLN A 245 -3.87 -8.37 3.48
CA GLN A 245 -3.31 -9.52 4.19
C GLN A 245 -2.36 -9.11 5.31
N SER A 246 -1.50 -8.11 5.07
CA SER A 246 -0.59 -7.56 6.07
C SER A 246 -1.33 -6.92 7.23
N ALA A 247 -2.42 -6.18 6.96
CA ALA A 247 -3.23 -5.56 8.01
C ALA A 247 -3.93 -6.59 8.90
N ILE A 248 -4.61 -7.60 8.31
CA ILE A 248 -5.26 -8.67 9.11
C ILE A 248 -4.21 -9.41 9.94
N ARG A 249 -3.08 -9.77 9.35
CA ARG A 249 -1.97 -10.42 10.07
C ARG A 249 -1.48 -9.57 11.24
N GLN A 250 -1.28 -8.27 11.02
CA GLN A 250 -0.78 -7.38 12.06
C GLN A 250 -1.72 -7.38 13.28
N ILE A 251 -3.04 -7.40 13.05
CA ILE A 251 -4.05 -7.52 14.11
C ILE A 251 -3.94 -8.88 14.81
N ASN A 252 -3.83 -9.97 14.04
CA ASN A 252 -3.73 -11.34 14.59
C ASN A 252 -2.45 -11.56 15.41
N GLU A 253 -1.36 -10.88 15.08
CA GLU A 253 -0.09 -10.89 15.83
C GLU A 253 -0.14 -10.01 17.10
N GLY A 254 -1.18 -9.20 17.24
CA GLY A 254 -1.38 -8.28 18.36
C GLY A 254 -0.65 -6.95 18.15
N VAL A 255 -1.42 -5.94 17.72
CA VAL A 255 -0.93 -4.57 17.57
C VAL A 255 -0.71 -3.98 18.97
N LYS A 256 0.50 -3.50 19.25
CA LYS A 256 0.94 -3.05 20.58
C LYS A 256 1.91 -1.88 20.48
N GLN A 257 2.31 -1.31 21.63
CA GLN A 257 3.27 -0.21 21.68
C GLN A 257 4.51 -0.48 20.77
N GLY A 258 4.85 0.48 19.93
CA GLY A 258 5.92 0.39 18.92
C GLY A 258 5.44 -0.09 17.54
N SER A 259 4.23 -0.62 17.42
CA SER A 259 3.61 -0.91 16.12
C SER A 259 3.35 0.39 15.35
N THR A 260 3.46 0.35 14.03
CA THR A 260 3.16 1.48 13.15
C THR A 260 2.30 1.05 11.96
N GLY A 261 1.74 2.03 11.26
CA GLY A 261 1.09 1.85 9.97
C GLY A 261 -0.44 1.97 9.99
N PRO A 262 -1.10 1.61 8.88
CA PRO A 262 -2.52 1.85 8.61
C PRO A 262 -3.48 1.34 9.70
N VAL A 263 -3.22 0.16 10.24
CA VAL A 263 -4.04 -0.45 11.31
C VAL A 263 -3.99 0.39 12.59
N VAL A 264 -2.83 0.94 12.93
CA VAL A 264 -2.67 1.80 14.12
C VAL A 264 -3.42 3.11 13.93
N GLN A 265 -3.45 3.65 12.71
CA GLN A 265 -4.23 4.83 12.41
C GLN A 265 -5.73 4.55 12.53
N GLY A 266 -6.21 3.41 12.01
CA GLY A 266 -7.60 2.99 12.16
C GLY A 266 -8.00 2.77 13.64
N LEU A 267 -7.10 2.20 14.44
CA LEU A 267 -7.25 2.11 15.89
C LEU A 267 -7.40 3.49 16.54
N GLN A 268 -6.53 4.44 16.20
CA GLN A 268 -6.55 5.79 16.76
C GLN A 268 -7.85 6.52 16.41
N ASP A 269 -8.36 6.38 15.19
CA ASP A 269 -9.64 6.95 14.77
C ASP A 269 -10.80 6.39 15.60
N ARG A 270 -10.83 5.07 15.82
CA ARG A 270 -11.84 4.44 16.67
C ARG A 270 -11.74 4.90 18.12
N LEU A 271 -10.51 5.01 18.65
CA LEU A 271 -10.29 5.52 20.00
C LEU A 271 -10.76 6.96 20.14
N VAL A 272 -10.62 7.79 19.10
CA VAL A 272 -11.24 9.13 19.09
C VAL A 272 -12.76 9.05 19.05
N ALA A 273 -13.32 8.20 18.20
CA ALA A 273 -14.77 8.04 18.04
C ALA A 273 -15.46 7.57 19.33
N VAL A 274 -14.83 6.69 20.11
CA VAL A 274 -15.34 6.24 21.42
C VAL A 274 -14.97 7.19 22.57
N GLY A 275 -14.31 8.32 22.29
CA GLY A 275 -13.90 9.30 23.29
C GLY A 275 -12.71 8.87 24.17
N GLY A 276 -12.00 7.80 23.81
CA GLY A 276 -10.80 7.33 24.48
C GLY A 276 -9.54 8.15 24.16
N MET A 277 -9.54 8.88 23.04
CA MET A 277 -8.50 9.84 22.65
C MET A 277 -9.11 11.12 22.08
N THR A 278 -8.35 12.21 22.10
CA THR A 278 -8.65 13.43 21.35
C THR A 278 -7.84 13.47 20.05
N ILE A 279 -8.31 14.24 19.06
CA ILE A 279 -7.57 14.48 17.80
C ILE A 279 -6.17 15.03 18.09
N ALA A 280 -6.02 15.91 19.10
CA ALA A 280 -4.73 16.46 19.50
C ALA A 280 -3.78 15.38 20.04
N GLN A 281 -4.27 14.40 20.79
CA GLN A 281 -3.45 13.28 21.27
C GLN A 281 -2.97 12.39 20.12
N VAL A 282 -3.86 12.04 19.20
CA VAL A 282 -3.52 11.27 18.00
C VAL A 282 -2.50 12.00 17.13
N SER A 283 -2.61 13.32 17.00
CA SER A 283 -1.69 14.14 16.19
C SER A 283 -0.22 14.04 16.58
N THR A 284 0.07 13.62 17.82
CA THR A 284 1.44 13.48 18.32
C THR A 284 2.15 12.22 17.78
N GLY A 285 1.41 11.34 17.09
CA GLY A 285 1.95 10.11 16.52
C GLY A 285 0.90 9.36 15.69
N ILE A 286 0.43 9.96 14.60
CA ILE A 286 -0.53 9.32 13.68
C ILE A 286 0.06 8.01 13.15
N GLY A 287 -0.73 6.94 13.21
CA GLY A 287 -0.30 5.62 12.76
C GLY A 287 0.86 5.07 13.57
N THR A 288 1.17 5.62 14.75
CA THR A 288 2.23 5.16 15.65
C THR A 288 1.66 4.82 17.02
N PHE A 289 1.85 3.57 17.45
CA PHE A 289 1.29 3.09 18.69
C PHE A 289 2.21 3.49 19.85
N GLY A 290 1.97 4.69 20.40
CA GLY A 290 2.68 5.21 21.57
C GLY A 290 1.96 4.98 22.90
N LEU A 291 2.54 5.50 23.98
CA LEU A 291 2.01 5.38 25.35
C LEU A 291 0.58 5.93 25.51
N GLN A 292 0.23 6.99 24.76
CA GLN A 292 -1.11 7.58 24.82
C GLN A 292 -2.17 6.64 24.22
N THR A 293 -1.86 6.04 23.06
CA THR A 293 -2.71 5.03 22.43
C THR A 293 -2.85 3.80 23.32
N GLU A 294 -1.78 3.40 24.03
CA GLU A 294 -1.83 2.25 24.94
C GLU A 294 -2.69 2.52 26.16
N GLY A 295 -2.54 3.69 26.77
CA GLY A 295 -3.38 4.12 27.89
C GLY A 295 -4.86 4.18 27.50
N ALA A 296 -5.16 4.74 26.33
CA ALA A 296 -6.52 4.81 25.81
C ALA A 296 -7.12 3.42 25.53
N LEU A 297 -6.33 2.53 24.90
CA LEU A 297 -6.78 1.16 24.62
C LEU A 297 -7.01 0.36 25.91
N LYS A 298 -6.13 0.49 26.90
CA LYS A 298 -6.31 -0.14 28.22
C LYS A 298 -7.58 0.36 28.92
N ALA A 299 -7.86 1.66 28.84
CA ALA A 299 -9.07 2.23 29.41
C ALA A 299 -10.33 1.68 28.71
N PHE A 300 -10.31 1.60 27.38
CA PHE A 300 -11.39 0.97 26.60
C PHE A 300 -11.60 -0.49 27.00
N GLN A 301 -10.53 -1.30 27.00
CA GLN A 301 -10.57 -2.72 27.39
C GLN A 301 -11.17 -2.91 28.79
N MET A 302 -10.74 -2.11 29.76
CA MET A 302 -11.27 -2.16 31.12
C MET A 302 -12.77 -1.82 31.17
N GLN A 303 -13.22 -0.79 30.44
CA GLN A 303 -14.64 -0.40 30.36
C GLN A 303 -15.52 -1.46 29.70
N HIS A 304 -14.95 -2.23 28.77
CA HIS A 304 -15.64 -3.30 28.04
C HIS A 304 -15.42 -4.70 28.64
N GLY A 305 -14.92 -4.79 29.88
CA GLY A 305 -14.85 -6.04 30.65
C GLY A 305 -13.65 -6.94 30.35
N MET A 306 -12.69 -6.48 29.55
CA MET A 306 -11.45 -7.20 29.23
C MET A 306 -10.42 -6.96 30.34
N ASN A 307 -10.59 -7.67 31.47
CA ASN A 307 -9.76 -7.50 32.66
C ASN A 307 -8.87 -8.74 32.94
N PRO A 308 -7.55 -8.56 33.14
CA PRO A 308 -6.81 -7.29 33.13
C PRO A 308 -6.64 -6.72 31.70
N PRO A 309 -6.63 -5.39 31.53
CA PRO A 309 -6.47 -4.78 30.21
C PRO A 309 -5.04 -4.97 29.67
N SER A 310 -4.92 -5.64 28.53
CA SER A 310 -3.63 -6.02 27.95
C SER A 310 -2.87 -4.84 27.33
N GLY A 311 -3.58 -3.81 26.85
CA GLY A 311 -3.03 -2.75 26.01
C GLY A 311 -2.60 -3.20 24.62
N ILE A 312 -2.97 -4.43 24.22
CA ILE A 312 -2.73 -5.01 22.91
C ILE A 312 -4.06 -5.03 22.16
N LEU A 313 -4.08 -4.52 20.94
CA LEU A 313 -5.21 -4.64 20.04
C LEU A 313 -5.19 -6.05 19.42
N THR A 314 -5.98 -6.93 20.04
CA THR A 314 -6.35 -8.26 19.52
C THR A 314 -7.56 -8.16 18.59
N ASP A 315 -7.91 -9.25 17.91
CA ASP A 315 -9.17 -9.43 17.17
C ASP A 315 -10.42 -9.12 18.04
N GLU A 316 -10.46 -9.62 19.28
CA GLU A 316 -11.54 -9.35 20.23
C GLU A 316 -11.66 -7.85 20.56
N THR A 317 -10.52 -7.20 20.83
CA THR A 317 -10.48 -5.75 21.11
C THR A 317 -10.87 -4.95 19.87
N TYR A 318 -10.39 -5.36 18.69
CA TYR A 318 -10.71 -4.75 17.41
C TYR A 318 -12.21 -4.78 17.15
N LYS A 319 -12.82 -5.96 17.28
CA LYS A 319 -14.27 -6.15 17.10
C LYS A 319 -15.08 -5.32 18.09
N ALA A 320 -14.67 -5.29 19.36
CA ALA A 320 -15.33 -4.47 20.38
C ALA A 320 -15.28 -2.97 20.03
N LEU A 321 -14.13 -2.47 19.58
CA LEU A 321 -13.99 -1.08 19.10
C LEU A 321 -14.86 -0.81 17.87
N LEU A 322 -14.91 -1.75 16.91
CA LEU A 322 -15.78 -1.65 15.74
C LEU A 322 -17.26 -1.59 16.14
N LEU A 323 -17.70 -2.41 17.09
CA LEU A 323 -19.10 -2.40 17.54
C LEU A 323 -19.45 -1.15 18.36
N ALA A 324 -18.49 -0.62 19.12
CA ALA A 324 -18.67 0.61 19.91
C ALA A 324 -18.68 1.88 19.03
N ALA A 325 -17.94 1.86 17.92
CA ALA A 325 -17.90 2.95 16.95
C ALA A 325 -17.92 2.40 15.51
N PRO A 326 -19.09 1.90 15.04
CA PRO A 326 -19.24 1.31 13.71
C PRO A 326 -19.02 2.34 12.59
N ASP A 327 -19.13 3.63 12.93
CA ASP A 327 -18.97 4.74 12.01
C ASP A 327 -17.68 5.54 12.19
N ALA A 328 -16.73 5.04 12.98
CA ALA A 328 -15.47 5.73 13.26
C ALA A 328 -14.71 6.14 11.98
N ILE A 329 -14.79 5.29 10.96
CA ILE A 329 -14.23 5.53 9.63
C ILE A 329 -15.30 5.43 8.54
N HIS A 330 -16.49 4.88 8.86
CA HIS A 330 -17.66 5.11 8.04
C HIS A 330 -18.16 6.55 8.15
N LYS A 331 -17.51 7.38 7.36
CA LYS A 331 -18.25 8.30 6.52
C LYS A 331 -17.93 8.05 5.04
N PRO A 332 -18.41 6.93 4.44
CA PRO A 332 -18.67 6.81 3.00
C PRO A 332 -19.83 7.74 2.60
N GLU A 333 -20.67 8.17 3.56
CA GLU A 333 -21.62 9.23 3.31
C GLU A 333 -20.95 10.59 3.08
N LEU A 334 -19.72 10.87 3.54
CA LEU A 334 -19.09 12.17 3.22
C LEU A 334 -18.38 12.20 1.86
N SER A 335 -18.00 11.05 1.31
CA SER A 335 -17.46 10.96 -0.06
C SER A 335 -18.54 10.83 -1.13
N SER A 336 -19.78 10.49 -0.76
CA SER A 336 -20.94 10.46 -1.67
C SER A 336 -21.97 11.55 -1.40
N SER A 337 -21.96 12.17 -0.20
CA SER A 337 -22.84 13.29 0.10
C SER A 337 -22.46 14.50 -0.73
N THR A 338 -23.47 15.01 -1.42
CA THR A 338 -23.42 16.30 -2.10
C THR A 338 -23.78 17.44 -1.16
N SER A 339 -24.04 17.18 0.14
CA SER A 339 -24.29 18.22 1.14
C SER A 339 -23.05 19.10 1.34
N ILE A 340 -23.30 20.40 1.44
CA ILE A 340 -22.27 21.42 1.65
C ILE A 340 -22.55 22.02 3.02
N ASP A 341 -22.22 21.29 4.08
CA ASP A 341 -22.60 21.64 5.45
C ASP A 341 -21.52 21.33 6.47
N VAL A 342 -20.34 20.89 6.04
CA VAL A 342 -19.21 20.60 6.92
C VAL A 342 -18.28 21.81 6.96
N VAL A 343 -18.13 22.37 8.15
CA VAL A 343 -17.22 23.48 8.42
C VAL A 343 -15.81 22.93 8.64
N LEU A 344 -14.80 23.47 7.94
CA LEU A 344 -13.40 23.22 8.26
C LEU A 344 -13.09 23.78 9.65
N PRO A 345 -12.46 23.03 10.57
CA PRO A 345 -11.97 23.57 11.84
C PRO A 345 -11.02 24.74 11.64
N ASP A 346 -10.97 25.66 12.62
CA ASP A 346 -10.14 26.88 12.57
C ASP A 346 -8.65 26.56 12.35
N SER A 347 -8.19 25.41 12.85
CA SER A 347 -6.87 24.84 12.58
C SER A 347 -6.87 23.32 12.75
N GLY A 348 -5.81 22.68 12.26
CA GLY A 348 -5.51 21.28 12.46
C GLY A 348 -4.03 21.00 12.18
N ILE A 349 -3.67 19.73 12.00
CA ILE A 349 -2.29 19.34 11.74
C ILE A 349 -1.83 19.94 10.41
N GLY A 350 -0.73 20.69 10.43
CA GLY A 350 -0.14 21.32 9.24
C GLY A 350 -1.00 22.36 8.51
N TYR A 351 -2.17 22.74 9.04
CA TYR A 351 -2.99 23.81 8.44
C TYR A 351 -3.63 24.72 9.49
N LYS A 352 -3.89 25.96 9.07
CA LYS A 352 -4.77 26.88 9.79
C LYS A 352 -5.61 27.66 8.81
N THR A 353 -6.77 28.11 9.24
CA THR A 353 -7.61 29.00 8.45
C THR A 353 -7.11 30.45 8.53
N TYR A 354 -7.39 31.25 7.50
CA TYR A 354 -7.20 32.70 7.49
C TYR A 354 -8.41 33.38 6.84
N ASN A 355 -8.62 34.68 7.12
CA ASN A 355 -9.82 35.42 6.70
C ASN A 355 -11.12 34.68 7.05
N ARG A 356 -11.13 34.00 8.20
CA ARG A 356 -12.25 33.18 8.66
C ARG A 356 -13.38 34.06 9.17
N GLU A 357 -14.53 33.98 8.51
CA GLU A 357 -15.77 34.57 8.98
C GLU A 357 -16.28 33.87 10.26
N PRO A 358 -17.11 34.53 11.10
CA PRO A 358 -17.64 33.95 12.32
C PRO A 358 -18.25 32.56 12.10
N GLY A 359 -17.79 31.58 12.89
CA GLY A 359 -18.24 30.20 12.78
C GLY A 359 -17.81 29.47 11.50
N GLY A 360 -16.86 30.01 10.73
CA GLY A 360 -16.35 29.40 9.51
C GLY A 360 -17.32 29.48 8.33
N ALA A 361 -18.14 30.54 8.25
CA ALA A 361 -19.23 30.67 7.29
C ALA A 361 -18.82 30.51 5.81
N ASP A 362 -17.56 30.85 5.50
CA ASP A 362 -16.96 30.76 4.16
C ASP A 362 -15.96 29.59 4.03
N GLN A 363 -15.82 28.77 5.08
CA GLN A 363 -14.99 27.56 5.12
C GLN A 363 -15.85 26.29 5.20
N ILE A 364 -16.99 26.30 4.49
CA ILE A 364 -17.94 25.18 4.47
C ILE A 364 -17.78 24.44 3.16
N GLY A 365 -17.39 23.18 3.24
CA GLY A 365 -17.20 22.32 2.07
C GLY A 365 -18.18 21.17 2.04
N ARG A 366 -18.11 20.42 0.95
CA ARG A 366 -18.46 19.01 1.04
C ARG A 366 -17.49 18.34 1.96
N ALA A 367 -17.97 17.29 2.57
CA ALA A 367 -17.22 16.65 3.60
C ALA A 367 -16.00 15.88 3.07
N SER A 368 -16.06 15.37 1.83
CA SER A 368 -14.89 14.90 1.08
C SER A 368 -13.82 15.98 0.94
N THR A 369 -14.23 17.21 0.63
CA THR A 369 -13.31 18.35 0.46
C THR A 369 -12.70 18.76 1.79
N ILE A 370 -13.48 18.84 2.86
CA ILE A 370 -12.95 19.13 4.20
C ILE A 370 -11.93 18.08 4.64
N ARG A 371 -12.21 16.79 4.40
CA ARG A 371 -11.24 15.73 4.68
C ARG A 371 -9.97 15.85 3.82
N ASN A 372 -10.08 16.17 2.53
CA ASN A 372 -8.91 16.38 1.68
C ASN A 372 -8.02 17.52 2.20
N VAL A 373 -8.60 18.61 2.70
CA VAL A 373 -7.85 19.71 3.29
C VAL A 373 -7.13 19.28 4.58
N GLN A 374 -7.82 18.55 5.46
CA GLN A 374 -7.23 18.03 6.68
C GLN A 374 -6.06 17.07 6.38
N HIS A 375 -6.26 16.16 5.44
CA HIS A 375 -5.23 15.22 5.01
C HIS A 375 -4.04 15.91 4.31
N LEU A 376 -4.30 16.96 3.52
CA LEU A 376 -3.23 17.78 2.94
C LEU A 376 -2.39 18.43 4.04
N GLY A 377 -3.03 18.91 5.11
CA GLY A 377 -2.34 19.44 6.29
C GLY A 377 -1.44 18.39 6.95
N GLU A 378 -1.94 17.16 7.15
CA GLU A 378 -1.15 16.04 7.71
C GLU A 378 0.08 15.72 6.86
N LEU A 379 -0.11 15.57 5.54
CA LEU A 379 0.98 15.31 4.59
C LEU A 379 2.00 16.45 4.58
N TRP A 380 1.54 17.70 4.64
CA TRP A 380 2.42 18.86 4.67
C TRP A 380 3.21 18.93 5.98
N ASN A 381 2.57 18.66 7.12
CA ASN A 381 3.21 18.63 8.44
C ASN A 381 4.29 17.56 8.56
N ALA A 382 4.12 16.41 7.89
CA ALA A 382 5.11 15.34 7.88
C ALA A 382 6.42 15.76 7.19
N ILE A 383 6.36 16.70 6.25
CA ILE A 383 7.53 17.21 5.51
C ILE A 383 8.04 18.52 6.13
N HIS A 384 7.12 19.37 6.59
CA HIS A 384 7.37 20.72 7.11
C HIS A 384 6.64 20.95 8.45
N PRO A 385 7.09 20.34 9.56
CA PRO A 385 6.37 20.39 10.84
C PRO A 385 6.22 21.80 11.42
N ASP A 386 7.09 22.74 11.02
CA ASP A 386 7.10 24.12 11.51
C ASP A 386 6.35 25.11 10.59
N ILE A 387 5.85 24.65 9.44
CA ILE A 387 5.19 25.50 8.44
C ILE A 387 3.77 25.02 8.24
N VAL A 388 2.79 25.88 8.50
CA VAL A 388 1.37 25.54 8.31
C VAL A 388 0.82 26.12 7.01
N VAL A 389 0.04 25.33 6.28
CA VAL A 389 -0.72 25.79 5.10
C VAL A 389 -1.86 26.70 5.56
N ALA A 390 -1.97 27.89 4.96
CA ALA A 390 -3.10 28.78 5.21
C ALA A 390 -4.26 28.44 4.28
N ILE A 391 -5.38 28.00 4.85
CA ILE A 391 -6.61 27.70 4.12
C ILE A 391 -7.56 28.89 4.20
N GLY A 392 -8.02 29.36 3.04
CA GLY A 392 -8.94 30.48 2.88
C GLY A 392 -10.33 29.99 2.53
N ASP A 393 -10.91 30.58 1.49
CA ASP A 393 -12.30 30.36 1.09
C ASP A 393 -12.53 28.94 0.56
N ILE A 394 -13.70 28.38 0.89
CA ILE A 394 -14.17 27.09 0.40
C ILE A 394 -15.54 27.25 -0.28
N SER A 395 -16.58 27.48 0.50
CA SER A 395 -17.96 27.73 0.08
C SER A 395 -18.79 28.07 1.32
N ARG A 396 -20.08 28.33 1.11
CA ARG A 396 -21.09 28.54 2.15
C ARG A 396 -21.96 27.32 2.37
N LYS A 397 -22.64 27.29 3.52
CA LYS A 397 -23.63 26.24 3.83
C LYS A 397 -24.71 26.18 2.75
N GLY A 398 -24.89 24.99 2.17
CA GLY A 398 -25.80 24.75 1.05
C GLY A 398 -25.28 25.18 -0.33
N GLY A 399 -24.07 25.77 -0.40
CA GLY A 399 -23.48 26.27 -1.64
C GLY A 399 -24.08 27.60 -2.13
N GLY A 400 -23.90 27.89 -3.42
CA GLY A 400 -24.43 29.07 -4.09
C GLY A 400 -23.38 30.12 -4.49
N PRO A 401 -23.81 31.26 -5.06
CA PRO A 401 -22.89 32.30 -5.52
C PRO A 401 -21.96 32.80 -4.40
N PHE A 402 -20.67 32.91 -4.70
CA PHE A 402 -19.64 33.35 -3.77
C PHE A 402 -18.82 34.52 -4.32
N PRO A 403 -19.38 35.74 -4.50
CA PRO A 403 -18.62 36.85 -5.08
C PRO A 403 -17.38 37.20 -4.23
N PRO A 404 -16.22 37.50 -4.84
CA PRO A 404 -15.98 37.58 -6.29
C PRO A 404 -15.64 36.23 -6.97
N HIS A 405 -15.53 35.13 -6.22
CA HIS A 405 -15.10 33.81 -6.69
C HIS A 405 -16.23 33.04 -7.39
N LYS A 406 -16.05 32.71 -8.67
CA LYS A 406 -17.11 32.10 -9.49
C LYS A 406 -17.30 30.60 -9.25
N THR A 407 -16.27 29.91 -8.76
CA THR A 407 -16.26 28.44 -8.66
C THR A 407 -16.71 27.93 -7.30
N HIS A 408 -16.42 28.65 -6.20
CA HIS A 408 -16.68 28.33 -4.78
C HIS A 408 -18.17 28.22 -4.38
N LYS A 409 -18.96 27.46 -5.15
CA LYS A 409 -20.42 27.37 -5.05
C LYS A 409 -20.92 25.99 -4.66
N ASP A 410 -20.09 24.97 -4.76
CA ASP A 410 -20.50 23.57 -4.61
C ASP A 410 -19.67 22.80 -3.56
N GLY A 411 -18.86 23.52 -2.78
CA GLY A 411 -18.07 22.97 -1.68
C GLY A 411 -16.88 22.11 -2.10
N LEU A 412 -16.40 22.25 -3.35
CA LEU A 412 -15.28 21.49 -3.93
C LEU A 412 -14.02 22.32 -4.18
N ASP A 413 -14.12 23.64 -4.12
CA ASP A 413 -13.02 24.56 -4.36
C ASP A 413 -12.42 25.03 -3.03
N VAL A 414 -11.09 25.18 -2.99
CA VAL A 414 -10.36 25.62 -1.80
C VAL A 414 -9.25 26.57 -2.21
N ASP A 415 -9.23 27.76 -1.62
CA ASP A 415 -8.15 28.73 -1.78
C ASP A 415 -7.11 28.56 -0.67
N MET A 416 -5.83 28.58 -1.02
CA MET A 416 -4.72 28.46 -0.07
C MET A 416 -3.70 29.57 -0.31
N ARG A 417 -3.05 30.07 0.74
CA ARG A 417 -1.96 31.03 0.54
C ARG A 417 -0.73 30.35 -0.08
N PRO A 418 -0.03 30.99 -1.03
CA PRO A 418 1.33 30.62 -1.37
C PRO A 418 2.26 30.77 -0.17
N LEU A 419 3.34 30.01 -0.18
CA LEU A 419 4.27 29.93 0.94
C LEU A 419 5.35 31.00 0.82
N THR A 420 5.82 31.45 1.98
CA THR A 420 6.86 32.48 2.09
C THR A 420 8.25 31.88 2.28
N ASN A 421 9.29 32.67 2.01
CA ASN A 421 10.69 32.29 2.17
C ASN A 421 11.10 32.09 3.64
N ASN A 422 10.44 32.77 4.56
CA ASN A 422 10.65 32.63 6.00
C ASN A 422 9.76 31.53 6.64
N GLY A 423 8.84 30.91 5.88
CA GLY A 423 7.92 29.89 6.40
C GLY A 423 6.80 30.47 7.28
N VAL A 424 6.73 31.80 7.43
CA VAL A 424 5.70 32.48 8.21
C VAL A 424 4.44 32.60 7.37
N ASN A 425 3.31 32.27 7.98
CA ASN A 425 2.01 32.34 7.33
C ASN A 425 1.48 33.79 7.29
N GLU A 426 1.96 34.54 6.29
CA GLU A 426 1.64 35.94 6.01
C GLU A 426 1.23 36.12 4.54
N ALA A 427 0.80 37.33 4.16
CA ALA A 427 0.36 37.59 2.79
C ALA A 427 1.58 37.62 1.85
N THR A 428 1.47 36.93 0.71
CA THR A 428 2.49 36.96 -0.34
C THR A 428 1.84 36.67 -1.70
N GLN A 429 2.59 36.89 -2.76
CA GLN A 429 2.14 36.68 -4.13
C GLN A 429 3.34 36.44 -5.05
N VAL A 430 3.11 35.87 -6.23
CA VAL A 430 4.13 35.69 -7.26
C VAL A 430 4.87 37.02 -7.52
N GLY A 431 6.19 36.97 -7.42
CA GLY A 431 7.07 38.13 -7.61
C GLY A 431 7.30 38.99 -6.36
N ALA A 432 6.62 38.73 -5.23
CA ALA A 432 6.93 39.40 -3.97
C ALA A 432 8.27 38.91 -3.39
N GLY A 433 9.02 39.78 -2.72
CA GLY A 433 10.33 39.42 -2.14
C GLY A 433 10.25 38.34 -1.05
N ASN A 434 9.11 38.22 -0.36
CA ASN A 434 8.88 37.18 0.64
C ASN A 434 8.29 35.89 0.05
N PHE A 435 7.97 35.80 -1.25
CA PHE A 435 7.38 34.61 -1.87
C PHE A 435 8.40 33.49 -2.09
N SER A 436 8.03 32.27 -1.70
CA SER A 436 8.82 31.06 -1.96
C SER A 436 8.23 30.25 -3.12
N HIS A 437 8.91 30.31 -4.26
CA HIS A 437 8.61 29.45 -5.40
C HIS A 437 8.73 27.96 -5.02
N GLY A 438 9.85 27.57 -4.42
CA GLY A 438 10.15 26.16 -4.10
C GLY A 438 9.10 25.51 -3.19
N ARG A 439 8.76 26.16 -2.06
CA ARG A 439 7.76 25.62 -1.12
C ARG A 439 6.36 25.59 -1.70
N THR A 440 5.99 26.63 -2.47
CA THR A 440 4.66 26.66 -3.11
C THR A 440 4.53 25.59 -4.18
N ARG A 441 5.58 25.39 -4.98
CA ARG A 441 5.68 24.28 -5.94
C ARG A 441 5.59 22.91 -5.26
N GLU A 442 6.25 22.74 -4.13
CA GLU A 442 6.20 21.49 -3.34
C GLU A 442 4.79 21.20 -2.81
N LEU A 443 4.09 22.21 -2.27
CA LEU A 443 2.69 22.07 -1.87
C LEU A 443 1.82 21.65 -3.06
N ILE A 444 2.00 22.27 -4.22
CA ILE A 444 1.27 21.94 -5.45
C ILE A 444 1.53 20.49 -5.89
N LEU A 445 2.77 20.02 -5.81
CA LEU A 445 3.12 18.63 -6.11
C LEU A 445 2.48 17.65 -5.12
N LEU A 446 2.48 18.00 -3.83
CA LEU A 446 1.83 17.20 -2.80
C LEU A 446 0.32 17.06 -3.08
N ILE A 447 -0.33 18.15 -3.50
CA ILE A 447 -1.74 18.13 -3.90
C ILE A 447 -1.95 17.22 -5.12
N ARG A 448 -1.15 17.38 -6.18
CA ARG A 448 -1.31 16.60 -7.42
C ARG A 448 -1.06 15.11 -7.25
N ASN A 449 -0.16 14.73 -6.36
CA ASN A 449 0.26 13.34 -6.20
C ASN A 449 -0.65 12.54 -5.28
N ASN A 450 -1.40 13.21 -4.38
CA ASN A 450 -2.17 12.53 -3.33
C ASN A 450 -3.68 12.72 -3.45
N PHE A 451 -4.15 13.63 -4.31
CA PHE A 451 -5.58 13.94 -4.40
C PHE A 451 -6.11 13.89 -5.83
N GLN A 452 -7.37 13.44 -5.96
CA GLN A 452 -8.10 13.57 -7.20
C GLN A 452 -8.60 15.01 -7.37
N ILE A 453 -8.06 15.71 -8.36
CA ILE A 453 -8.35 17.11 -8.63
C ILE A 453 -8.83 17.32 -10.07
N GLU A 454 -9.62 18.37 -10.29
CA GLU A 454 -10.00 18.85 -11.62
C GLU A 454 -9.00 19.88 -12.14
N VAL A 455 -8.59 20.82 -11.29
CA VAL A 455 -7.71 21.92 -11.67
C VAL A 455 -7.00 22.54 -10.47
N ILE A 456 -5.80 23.08 -10.72
CA ILE A 456 -5.12 24.03 -9.83
C ILE A 456 -4.89 25.32 -10.63
N PHE A 457 -5.34 26.46 -10.12
CA PHE A 457 -4.99 27.78 -10.66
C PHE A 457 -3.98 28.47 -9.75
N PHE A 458 -2.86 28.89 -10.34
CA PHE A 458 -1.84 29.70 -9.67
C PHE A 458 -0.92 30.33 -10.73
N ASN A 459 -0.75 31.65 -10.69
CA ASN A 459 -0.10 32.41 -11.76
C ASN A 459 1.42 32.50 -11.64
N ASP A 460 2.06 31.45 -11.14
CA ASP A 460 3.51 31.36 -11.08
C ASP A 460 4.05 30.78 -12.40
N PRO A 461 4.80 31.57 -13.20
CA PRO A 461 5.23 31.17 -14.54
C PRO A 461 5.96 29.83 -14.60
N LEU A 462 6.72 29.50 -13.56
CA LEU A 462 7.47 28.25 -13.48
C LEU A 462 6.52 27.05 -13.32
N THR A 463 5.58 27.12 -12.37
CA THR A 463 4.59 26.04 -12.18
C THR A 463 3.66 25.85 -13.38
N ILE A 464 3.38 26.93 -14.12
CA ILE A 464 2.62 26.87 -15.37
C ILE A 464 3.45 26.17 -16.47
N THR A 465 4.73 26.54 -16.62
CA THR A 465 5.63 25.97 -17.63
C THR A 465 5.83 24.47 -17.41
N GLU A 466 5.85 24.02 -16.16
CA GLU A 466 5.92 22.61 -15.78
C GLU A 466 4.60 21.85 -15.95
N GLY A 467 3.50 22.52 -16.30
CA GLY A 467 2.17 21.91 -16.41
C GLY A 467 1.52 21.58 -15.06
N LEU A 468 2.05 22.09 -13.94
CA LEU A 468 1.51 21.87 -12.60
C LEU A 468 0.31 22.77 -12.30
N THR A 469 0.18 23.92 -12.93
CA THR A 469 -0.93 24.86 -12.68
C THR A 469 -1.44 25.46 -13.98
N LYS A 470 -2.64 26.04 -13.92
CA LYS A 470 -3.21 26.83 -15.02
C LYS A 470 -3.22 28.31 -14.64
N HIS A 471 -3.02 29.17 -15.64
CA HIS A 471 -3.20 30.60 -15.47
C HIS A 471 -4.69 30.96 -15.39
N ALA A 472 -5.05 31.83 -14.44
CA ALA A 472 -6.37 32.46 -14.35
C ALA A 472 -6.24 33.87 -13.74
N ALA A 473 -7.03 34.83 -14.23
CA ALA A 473 -6.96 36.22 -13.74
C ALA A 473 -7.13 36.28 -12.21
N GLY A 474 -6.27 37.03 -11.50
CA GLY A 474 -6.34 37.20 -10.05
C GLY A 474 -5.63 36.14 -9.19
N HIS A 475 -5.11 35.04 -9.77
CA HIS A 475 -4.56 33.91 -9.00
C HIS A 475 -3.05 34.02 -8.73
N GLY A 476 -2.55 35.24 -8.50
CA GLY A 476 -1.14 35.47 -8.17
C GLY A 476 -0.82 35.36 -6.68
N ASN A 477 -1.84 35.46 -5.82
CA ASN A 477 -1.71 35.57 -4.36
C ASN A 477 -2.39 34.43 -3.60
N HIS A 478 -2.94 33.44 -4.29
CA HIS A 478 -3.52 32.22 -3.72
C HIS A 478 -3.39 31.07 -4.72
N VAL A 479 -3.22 29.86 -4.20
CA VAL A 479 -3.34 28.60 -4.94
C VAL A 479 -4.79 28.15 -4.81
N HIS A 480 -5.51 28.12 -5.93
CA HIS A 480 -6.88 27.63 -5.98
C HIS A 480 -6.89 26.18 -6.43
N VAL A 481 -7.53 25.29 -5.65
CA VAL A 481 -7.66 23.87 -5.97
C VAL A 481 -9.12 23.50 -6.06
N ARG A 482 -9.49 22.80 -7.14
CA ARG A 482 -10.79 22.13 -7.24
C ARG A 482 -10.62 20.63 -7.13
N PHE A 483 -11.16 20.03 -6.08
CA PHE A 483 -11.20 18.58 -5.91
C PHE A 483 -12.29 17.95 -6.80
N LYS A 484 -12.09 16.69 -7.18
CA LYS A 484 -13.16 15.92 -7.83
C LYS A 484 -14.24 15.58 -6.81
N ALA A 485 -15.49 15.64 -7.28
CA ALA A 485 -16.70 15.35 -6.51
C ALA A 485 -16.74 13.92 -5.98
#